data_AF-C0Q9J6-F1
#
_entry.id   AF-C0Q9J6-F1
#
_cell.length_a   1.000
_cell.length_b   1.000
_cell.length_c   1.000
_cell.angle_alpha   90.00
_cell.angle_beta   90.00
_cell.angle_gamma   90.00
#
_symmetry.space_group_name_H-M   'P 1'
#
loop_
_entity.id
_entity.type
_entity.pdbx_description
1 polymer ?
#
loop_
_entity_poly.entity_id
_entity_poly.type
_entity_poly.pdbx_seq_one_letter_code
_entity_poly.pdbx_strand_id
1 'polypeptide(L)'
;MKPIKRRQFLKTISLTPLSLAVFLPGVNAMDCKVLHPLMPPQNEFQGQCPICGMVRPMWARTWITFKPYQGVDQVCSFHCLADWIIKTGESPTDVMLSVYHEPGKMIPAGEAFIVMGSTAAGTMSPVSKIVFDDKAKAVEFAKQCGGEVLDFPNALAAAKSSVLKENKMVKERQIKKGKIVEPSPTDRCPVCNMFPARYPHGKSQLQLKNGKTFHFCSTQCLFAFLGNQSLYLEKPVEPFLIWVVDRNSGIWTSGRTAFYVIGSSKIFGPMGYEAFPFNSMGEATQFAAENGGMVAGYGEVTIEKIVPGWRYPLEVIKIAE
;
A
#
# COMPACT_ATOMS: atom_id res chain seq x y z
N MET A 1 63.04 20.04 24.64
CA MET A 1 62.76 18.74 25.31
C MET A 1 61.83 19.01 26.50
N LYS A 2 60.77 18.18 26.67
CA LYS A 2 59.61 18.40 27.57
C LYS A 2 59.93 18.90 28.99
N PRO A 3 58.94 19.55 29.63
CA PRO A 3 58.61 19.12 30.99
C PRO A 3 57.12 18.83 31.19
N ILE A 4 56.91 17.70 31.87
CA ILE A 4 55.68 17.26 32.52
C ILE A 4 55.50 18.07 33.82
N LYS A 5 54.27 18.46 34.17
CA LYS A 5 53.88 18.80 35.56
C LYS A 5 52.70 17.91 35.95
N ARG A 6 52.88 16.83 36.73
CA ARG A 6 53.02 16.65 38.19
C ARG A 6 51.72 16.81 38.99
N ARG A 7 51.11 15.64 39.27
CA ARG A 7 50.36 15.16 40.47
C ARG A 7 50.04 16.16 41.59
N GLN A 8 48.81 16.08 42.14
CA GLN A 8 48.47 15.58 43.51
C GLN A 8 46.96 15.81 43.76
N PHE A 9 46.16 14.76 43.99
CA PHE A 9 45.80 14.15 45.29
C PHE A 9 44.95 15.06 46.20
N LEU A 10 43.67 14.70 46.43
CA LEU A 10 43.07 14.51 47.76
C LEU A 10 41.61 14.02 47.66
N LYS A 11 41.26 13.12 48.58
CA LYS A 11 40.00 12.39 48.76
C LYS A 11 39.05 13.14 49.71
N THR A 12 37.74 13.06 49.48
CA THR A 12 36.62 13.15 50.46
C THR A 12 35.38 12.54 49.77
N ILE A 13 34.90 11.33 50.07
CA ILE A 13 34.03 10.82 51.16
C ILE A 13 32.69 11.58 51.34
N SER A 14 31.58 10.79 51.29
CA SER A 14 30.18 11.04 51.74
C SER A 14 29.29 11.92 50.84
N LEU A 15 28.02 11.64 50.55
CA LEU A 15 26.99 10.70 51.05
C LEU A 15 25.97 10.49 49.91
N THR A 16 25.63 9.25 49.56
CA THR A 16 24.52 8.94 48.64
C THR A 16 23.20 8.79 49.42
N PRO A 17 22.09 9.42 49.00
CA PRO A 17 20.80 9.15 49.60
C PRO A 17 20.26 7.82 49.06
N LEU A 18 20.00 6.90 49.99
CA LEU A 18 19.33 5.62 49.76
C LEU A 18 17.87 5.90 49.35
N SER A 19 17.61 5.96 48.04
CA SER A 19 16.24 6.02 47.52
C SER A 19 15.60 4.65 47.67
N LEU A 20 14.63 4.56 48.57
CA LEU A 20 13.82 3.38 48.80
C LEU A 20 12.88 3.19 47.59
N ALA A 21 13.37 2.51 46.56
CA ALA A 21 12.54 2.08 45.44
C ALA A 21 11.61 0.96 45.95
N VAL A 22 10.33 1.31 46.14
CA VAL A 22 9.26 0.33 46.29
C VAL A 22 9.16 -0.44 44.98
N PHE A 23 9.75 -1.63 44.94
CA PHE A 23 9.53 -2.59 43.87
C PHE A 23 8.07 -3.06 43.96
N LEU A 24 7.21 -2.44 43.16
CA LEU A 24 5.95 -3.07 42.81
C LEU A 24 6.28 -4.39 42.10
N PRO A 25 5.68 -5.53 42.53
CA PRO A 25 5.89 -6.79 41.83
C PRO A 25 5.44 -6.60 40.39
N GLY A 26 6.35 -6.88 39.45
CA GLY A 26 6.07 -6.82 38.03
C GLY A 26 4.82 -7.62 37.73
N VAL A 27 3.75 -6.92 37.34
CA VAL A 27 2.65 -7.54 36.62
C VAL A 27 3.30 -8.22 35.44
N ASN A 28 3.24 -9.55 35.37
CA ASN A 28 3.65 -10.29 34.20
C ASN A 28 2.86 -9.71 33.02
N ALA A 29 3.49 -8.88 32.21
CA ALA A 29 2.92 -8.40 30.97
C ALA A 29 2.60 -9.65 30.16
N MET A 30 1.32 -9.93 29.93
CA MET A 30 0.96 -10.86 28.87
C MET A 30 1.60 -10.32 27.59
N ASP A 31 2.33 -11.18 26.90
CA ASP A 31 3.04 -10.82 25.69
C ASP A 31 1.99 -10.32 24.68
N CYS A 32 2.00 -9.02 24.35
CA CYS A 32 1.13 -8.40 23.34
C CYS A 32 1.43 -8.89 21.90
N LYS A 33 2.13 -10.03 21.81
CA LYS A 33 2.43 -10.83 20.64
C LYS A 33 1.19 -11.62 20.22
N VAL A 34 0.10 -10.90 19.91
CA VAL A 34 -0.92 -11.49 19.05
C VAL A 34 -0.25 -11.73 17.71
N LEU A 35 -0.36 -12.97 17.22
CA LEU A 35 0.21 -13.35 15.95
C LEU A 35 -0.37 -12.48 14.83
N HIS A 36 0.50 -11.64 14.27
CA HIS A 36 0.15 -10.67 13.24
C HIS A 36 1.36 -10.48 12.30
N PRO A 37 1.26 -10.84 11.00
CA PRO A 37 0.09 -11.39 10.31
C PRO A 37 -0.33 -12.80 10.78
N LEU A 38 -1.51 -13.25 10.35
CA LEU A 38 -1.98 -14.63 10.53
C LEU A 38 -1.03 -15.61 9.82
N MET A 39 -0.43 -16.51 10.59
CA MET A 39 0.54 -17.51 10.13
C MET A 39 0.25 -18.88 10.77
N PRO A 40 -0.10 -19.94 10.01
CA PRO A 40 -0.29 -19.94 8.56
C PRO A 40 -1.46 -19.04 8.11
N PRO A 41 -1.49 -18.63 6.81
CA PRO A 41 -2.63 -17.91 6.26
C PRO A 41 -3.95 -18.68 6.45
N GLN A 42 -5.01 -17.96 6.78
CA GLN A 42 -6.36 -18.49 7.01
C GLN A 42 -7.18 -18.39 5.72
N ASN A 43 -7.28 -19.49 4.98
CA ASN A 43 -7.85 -19.53 3.62
C ASN A 43 -9.38 -19.37 3.58
N GLU A 44 -10.06 -19.45 4.73
CA GLU A 44 -11.46 -19.05 4.86
C GLU A 44 -11.67 -17.56 4.53
N PHE A 45 -10.63 -16.73 4.69
CA PHE A 45 -10.65 -15.36 4.25
C PHE A 45 -10.16 -15.24 2.82
N GLN A 46 -10.89 -14.51 1.98
CA GLN A 46 -10.50 -14.25 0.60
C GLN A 46 -10.40 -12.75 0.32
N GLY A 47 -9.55 -12.38 -0.64
CA GLY A 47 -9.39 -11.00 -1.09
C GLY A 47 -7.97 -10.48 -0.94
N GLN A 48 -7.72 -9.33 -1.57
CA GLN A 48 -6.44 -8.65 -1.59
C GLN A 48 -6.68 -7.15 -1.54
N CYS A 49 -5.90 -6.43 -0.74
CA CYS A 49 -6.01 -4.99 -0.65
C CYS A 49 -5.48 -4.38 -1.96
N PRO A 50 -6.31 -3.61 -2.71
CA PRO A 50 -5.92 -3.08 -4.01
C PRO A 50 -4.87 -1.96 -3.90
N ILE A 51 -4.65 -1.41 -2.69
CA ILE A 51 -3.68 -0.34 -2.43
C ILE A 51 -2.25 -0.88 -2.29
N CYS A 52 -2.06 -1.94 -1.48
CA CYS A 52 -0.73 -2.42 -1.11
C CYS A 52 -0.45 -3.89 -1.48
N GLY A 53 -1.47 -4.62 -1.93
CA GLY A 53 -1.38 -6.02 -2.32
C GLY A 53 -1.37 -7.03 -1.17
N MET A 54 -1.58 -6.60 0.08
CA MET A 54 -1.73 -7.52 1.22
C MET A 54 -2.97 -8.41 1.06
N VAL A 55 -2.80 -9.72 1.27
CA VAL A 55 -3.87 -10.71 1.10
C VAL A 55 -4.66 -10.91 2.39
N ARG A 56 -5.99 -10.94 2.30
CA ARG A 56 -6.87 -11.10 3.48
C ARG A 56 -6.57 -12.36 4.32
N PRO A 57 -6.22 -13.54 3.75
CA PRO A 57 -5.79 -14.70 4.55
C PRO A 57 -4.72 -14.42 5.62
N MET A 58 -3.85 -13.43 5.38
CA MET A 58 -2.78 -13.05 6.32
C MET A 58 -3.15 -11.84 7.18
N TRP A 59 -4.07 -10.99 6.73
CA TRP A 59 -4.31 -9.65 7.29
C TRP A 59 -5.77 -9.40 7.70
N ALA A 60 -6.58 -10.46 7.85
CA ALA A 60 -8.00 -10.35 8.17
C ALA A 60 -8.28 -9.57 9.46
N ARG A 61 -7.39 -9.64 10.47
CA ARG A 61 -7.55 -8.93 11.76
C ARG A 61 -7.65 -7.41 11.68
N THR A 62 -7.19 -6.81 10.58
CA THR A 62 -7.22 -5.36 10.37
C THR A 62 -7.99 -4.97 9.11
N TRP A 63 -8.76 -5.90 8.55
CA TRP A 63 -9.50 -5.68 7.33
C TRP A 63 -10.61 -4.67 7.52
N ILE A 64 -10.79 -3.82 6.52
CA ILE A 64 -11.81 -2.78 6.48
C ILE A 64 -12.56 -2.93 5.16
N THR A 65 -13.88 -2.89 5.22
CA THR A 65 -14.74 -2.77 4.03
C THR A 65 -15.55 -1.49 4.10
N PHE A 66 -16.01 -1.03 2.96
CA PHE A 66 -16.85 0.15 2.82
C PHE A 66 -17.67 0.05 1.52
N LYS A 67 -18.63 0.95 1.34
CA LYS A 67 -19.43 1.00 0.11
C LYS A 67 -18.53 1.13 -1.13
N PRO A 68 -18.70 0.28 -2.15
CA PRO A 68 -17.83 0.29 -3.32
C PRO A 68 -17.76 1.66 -4.03
N TYR A 69 -16.56 2.05 -4.44
CA TYR A 69 -16.29 3.22 -5.28
C TYR A 69 -15.20 2.89 -6.29
N GLN A 70 -15.49 3.08 -7.58
CA GLN A 70 -14.60 2.75 -8.70
C GLN A 70 -13.95 1.34 -8.58
N GLY A 71 -14.75 0.35 -8.16
CA GLY A 71 -14.29 -1.04 -8.01
C GLY A 71 -13.43 -1.32 -6.77
N VAL A 72 -13.32 -0.35 -5.85
CA VAL A 72 -12.64 -0.53 -4.56
C VAL A 72 -13.67 -0.50 -3.43
N ASP A 73 -13.70 -1.54 -2.63
CA ASP A 73 -14.66 -1.74 -1.53
C ASP A 73 -13.99 -2.21 -0.22
N GLN A 74 -12.66 -2.40 -0.24
CA GLN A 74 -11.93 -2.98 0.87
C GLN A 74 -10.46 -2.58 0.91
N VAL A 75 -9.89 -2.55 2.11
CA VAL A 75 -8.48 -2.30 2.38
C VAL A 75 -7.98 -3.07 3.60
N CYS A 76 -6.67 -3.31 3.69
CA CYS A 76 -6.10 -4.13 4.76
C CYS A 76 -5.88 -3.39 6.09
N SER A 77 -5.99 -2.06 6.12
CA SER A 77 -5.71 -1.26 7.30
C SER A 77 -6.17 0.20 7.17
N PHE A 78 -6.19 0.90 8.31
CA PHE A 78 -6.40 2.35 8.39
C PHE A 78 -5.41 3.16 7.55
N HIS A 79 -4.15 2.72 7.41
CA HIS A 79 -3.18 3.36 6.53
C HIS A 79 -3.66 3.32 5.07
N CYS A 80 -4.07 2.15 4.58
CA CYS A 80 -4.58 2.00 3.22
C CYS A 80 -5.93 2.70 3.03
N LEU A 81 -6.78 2.77 4.06
CA LEU A 81 -8.01 3.57 4.00
C LEU A 81 -7.69 5.07 3.88
N ALA A 82 -6.78 5.58 4.70
CA ALA A 82 -6.36 6.98 4.65
C ALA A 82 -5.72 7.33 3.30
N ASP A 83 -4.87 6.44 2.78
CA ASP A 83 -4.26 6.59 1.45
C ASP A 83 -5.33 6.67 0.36
N TRP A 84 -6.29 5.74 0.38
CA TRP A 84 -7.41 5.74 -0.56
C TRP A 84 -8.25 7.03 -0.48
N ILE A 85 -8.58 7.51 0.72
CA ILE A 85 -9.33 8.76 0.92
C ILE A 85 -8.58 9.96 0.34
N ILE A 86 -7.28 10.09 0.61
CA ILE A 86 -6.51 11.24 0.12
C ILE A 86 -6.41 11.23 -1.40
N LYS A 87 -6.23 10.06 -2.01
CA LYS A 87 -6.10 9.91 -3.46
C LYS A 87 -7.39 10.17 -4.21
N THR A 88 -8.51 9.70 -3.67
CA THR A 88 -9.84 9.85 -4.27
C THR A 88 -10.48 11.19 -3.94
N GLY A 89 -10.17 11.79 -2.79
CA GLY A 89 -10.93 12.91 -2.23
C GLY A 89 -12.28 12.49 -1.63
N GLU A 90 -12.58 11.20 -1.59
CA GLU A 90 -13.88 10.67 -1.17
C GLU A 90 -13.96 10.42 0.34
N SER A 91 -15.20 10.44 0.86
CA SER A 91 -15.51 10.01 2.22
C SER A 91 -16.27 8.68 2.18
N PRO A 92 -15.67 7.57 2.65
CA PRO A 92 -16.30 6.26 2.54
C PRO A 92 -17.50 6.15 3.48
N THR A 93 -18.58 5.54 2.98
CA THR A 93 -19.77 5.19 3.78
C THR A 93 -19.83 3.70 4.05
N ASP A 94 -20.68 3.29 4.99
CA ASP A 94 -20.87 1.88 5.37
C ASP A 94 -19.55 1.20 5.76
N VAL A 95 -18.70 1.95 6.47
CA VAL A 95 -17.39 1.46 6.89
C VAL A 95 -17.57 0.41 7.97
N MET A 96 -17.06 -0.79 7.70
CA MET A 96 -17.06 -1.93 8.60
C MET A 96 -15.62 -2.31 8.94
N LEU A 97 -15.36 -2.59 10.22
CA LEU A 97 -14.04 -2.90 10.75
C LEU A 97 -14.01 -4.33 11.29
N SER A 98 -12.98 -5.10 10.96
CA SER A 98 -12.76 -6.42 11.55
C SER A 98 -12.37 -6.30 13.01
N VAL A 99 -12.99 -7.10 13.87
CA VAL A 99 -12.62 -7.21 15.29
C VAL A 99 -11.29 -7.95 15.39
N TYR A 100 -10.31 -7.36 16.08
CA TYR A 100 -8.92 -7.82 15.99
C TYR A 100 -8.71 -9.27 16.45
N HIS A 101 -9.39 -9.70 17.52
CA HIS A 101 -9.29 -11.06 18.05
C HIS A 101 -10.21 -12.06 17.34
N GLU A 102 -11.25 -11.58 16.66
CA GLU A 102 -12.27 -12.37 15.98
C GLU A 102 -12.39 -11.89 14.52
N PRO A 103 -11.40 -12.12 13.65
CA PRO A 103 -11.34 -11.54 12.30
C PRO A 103 -12.51 -11.92 11.36
N GLY A 104 -13.33 -12.90 11.74
CA GLY A 104 -14.59 -13.22 11.06
C GLY A 104 -15.75 -12.28 11.41
N LYS A 105 -15.64 -11.53 12.51
CA LYS A 105 -16.63 -10.56 12.98
C LYS A 105 -16.26 -9.16 12.50
N MET A 106 -17.21 -8.50 11.86
CA MET A 106 -17.10 -7.12 11.39
C MET A 106 -18.16 -6.27 12.10
N ILE A 107 -17.78 -5.06 12.52
CA ILE A 107 -18.68 -4.13 13.21
C ILE A 107 -18.70 -2.78 12.48
N PRO A 108 -19.82 -2.02 12.55
CA PRO A 108 -19.86 -0.65 12.05
C PRO A 108 -18.78 0.21 12.69
N ALA A 109 -18.12 1.07 11.90
CA ALA A 109 -17.02 1.89 12.38
C ALA A 109 -17.41 2.82 13.55
N GLY A 110 -18.67 3.28 13.60
CA GLY A 110 -19.20 4.11 14.69
C GLY A 110 -19.35 3.37 16.03
N GLU A 111 -19.36 2.03 16.03
CA GLU A 111 -19.48 1.19 17.23
C GLU A 111 -18.13 0.69 17.75
N ALA A 112 -17.05 0.94 17.01
CA ALA A 112 -15.74 0.40 17.30
C ALA A 112 -14.98 1.19 18.37
N PHE A 113 -14.28 0.46 19.24
CA PHE A 113 -13.27 1.00 20.16
C PHE A 113 -11.88 0.66 19.63
N ILE A 114 -11.05 1.67 19.38
CA ILE A 114 -9.77 1.48 18.69
C ILE A 114 -8.63 1.78 19.64
N VAL A 115 -7.84 0.77 20.00
CA VAL A 115 -6.60 0.99 20.74
C VAL A 115 -5.51 1.41 19.77
N MET A 116 -5.10 2.67 19.87
CA MET A 116 -4.08 3.27 19.02
C MET A 116 -2.72 3.31 19.73
N GLY A 117 -1.65 2.94 19.04
CA GLY A 117 -0.28 3.09 19.55
C GLY A 117 0.10 2.08 20.64
N SER A 118 -0.58 0.94 20.71
CA SER A 118 -0.14 -0.18 21.54
C SER A 118 1.17 -0.80 21.02
N THR A 119 1.82 -1.60 21.86
CA THR A 119 3.00 -2.39 21.52
C THR A 119 2.72 -3.55 20.55
N ALA A 120 1.45 -3.92 20.35
CA ALA A 120 1.07 -4.90 19.35
C ALA A 120 1.36 -4.38 17.93
N ALA A 121 1.71 -5.28 17.02
CA ALA A 121 2.12 -4.92 15.66
C ALA A 121 0.97 -4.25 14.88
N GLY A 122 1.26 -3.09 14.28
CA GLY A 122 0.36 -2.42 13.35
C GLY A 122 0.41 -3.01 11.93
N THR A 123 -0.62 -2.74 11.13
CA THR A 123 -0.64 -3.07 9.69
C THR A 123 -0.32 -1.83 8.87
N MET A 124 0.76 -1.88 8.09
CA MET A 124 1.24 -0.81 7.20
C MET A 124 1.70 0.50 7.88
N SER A 125 1.47 0.68 9.19
CA SER A 125 1.92 1.84 9.99
C SER A 125 2.64 1.37 11.26
N PRO A 126 3.67 2.09 11.75
CA PRO A 126 4.27 1.84 13.06
C PRO A 126 3.29 2.11 14.22
N VAL A 127 2.27 2.95 14.03
CA VAL A 127 1.25 3.22 15.04
C VAL A 127 0.07 2.28 14.82
N SER A 128 -0.03 1.25 15.67
CA SER A 128 -1.11 0.27 15.66
C SER A 128 -2.48 0.93 15.86
N LYS A 129 -3.53 0.32 15.27
CA LYS A 129 -4.93 0.74 15.37
C LYS A 129 -5.77 -0.53 15.50
N ILE A 130 -5.93 -1.01 16.72
CA ILE A 130 -6.47 -2.33 17.05
C ILE A 130 -7.95 -2.18 17.40
N VAL A 131 -8.82 -2.88 16.67
CA VAL A 131 -10.28 -2.73 16.75
C VAL A 131 -10.88 -3.72 17.73
N PHE A 132 -11.73 -3.21 18.63
CA PHE A 132 -12.55 -3.97 19.57
C PHE A 132 -14.03 -3.60 19.41
N ASP A 133 -14.89 -4.58 19.65
CA ASP A 133 -16.34 -4.45 19.72
C ASP A 133 -16.86 -4.16 21.14
N ASP A 134 -15.98 -4.19 22.14
CA ASP A 134 -16.30 -3.99 23.53
C ASP A 134 -15.31 -3.01 24.18
N LYS A 135 -15.85 -1.99 24.83
CA LYS A 135 -15.06 -0.92 25.46
C LYS A 135 -14.19 -1.43 26.60
N ALA A 136 -14.72 -2.34 27.43
CA ALA A 136 -13.99 -2.88 28.56
C ALA A 136 -12.80 -3.72 28.08
N LYS A 137 -12.98 -4.54 27.03
CA LYS A 137 -11.88 -5.26 26.38
C LYS A 137 -10.83 -4.32 25.80
N ALA A 138 -11.23 -3.24 25.14
CA ALA A 138 -10.30 -2.24 24.59
C ALA A 138 -9.47 -1.57 25.70
N VAL A 139 -10.13 -1.15 26.79
CA VAL A 139 -9.46 -0.54 27.94
C VAL A 139 -8.50 -1.52 28.61
N GLU A 140 -8.90 -2.78 28.77
CA GLU A 140 -8.03 -3.81 29.35
C GLU A 140 -6.81 -4.07 28.46
N PHE A 141 -7.02 -4.18 27.14
CA PHE A 141 -5.92 -4.30 26.20
C PHE A 141 -4.97 -3.08 26.25
N ALA A 142 -5.50 -1.86 26.35
CA ALA A 142 -4.69 -0.65 26.47
C ALA A 142 -3.87 -0.62 27.78
N LYS A 143 -4.41 -1.12 28.90
CA LYS A 143 -3.66 -1.26 30.16
C LYS A 143 -2.50 -2.24 30.04
N GLN A 144 -2.73 -3.36 29.35
CA GLN A 144 -1.74 -4.43 29.23
C GLN A 144 -0.69 -4.15 28.17
N CYS A 145 -1.11 -3.62 27.01
CA CYS A 145 -0.30 -3.44 25.82
C CYS A 145 0.11 -2.01 25.53
N GLY A 146 -0.34 -1.06 26.35
CA GLY A 146 -0.22 0.37 26.10
C GLY A 146 -1.16 0.85 24.99
N GLY A 147 -1.04 2.13 24.67
CA GLY A 147 -1.88 2.81 23.71
C GLY A 147 -3.08 3.51 24.34
N GLU A 148 -3.86 4.17 23.49
CA GLU A 148 -5.02 4.98 23.88
C GLU A 148 -6.27 4.46 23.16
N VAL A 149 -7.39 4.40 23.88
CA VAL A 149 -8.69 4.01 23.29
C VAL A 149 -9.32 5.23 22.63
N LEU A 150 -9.49 5.17 21.31
CA LEU A 150 -10.09 6.20 20.47
C LEU A 150 -11.33 5.68 19.75
N ASP A 151 -12.11 6.61 19.20
CA ASP A 151 -13.15 6.31 18.21
C ASP A 151 -12.59 6.28 16.78
N PHE A 152 -13.43 5.87 15.82
CA PHE A 152 -13.05 5.78 14.42
C PHE A 152 -12.62 7.11 13.79
N PRO A 153 -13.35 8.23 13.96
CA PRO A 153 -12.93 9.53 13.42
C PRO A 153 -11.52 9.94 13.86
N ASN A 154 -11.19 9.81 15.15
CA ASN A 154 -9.87 10.19 15.67
C ASN A 154 -8.77 9.25 15.18
N ALA A 155 -9.02 7.93 15.18
CA ALA A 155 -8.06 6.96 14.66
C ALA A 155 -7.78 7.14 13.15
N LEU A 156 -8.82 7.46 12.37
CA LEU A 156 -8.69 7.75 10.94
C LEU A 156 -7.98 9.08 10.70
N ALA A 157 -8.27 10.12 11.47
CA ALA A 157 -7.57 11.40 11.38
C ALA A 157 -6.06 11.23 11.64
N ALA A 158 -5.68 10.44 12.64
CA ALA A 158 -4.28 10.10 12.90
C ALA A 158 -3.62 9.29 11.76
N ALA A 159 -4.37 8.42 11.08
CA ALA A 159 -3.88 7.74 9.88
C ALA A 159 -3.66 8.73 8.72
N LYS A 160 -4.61 9.63 8.46
CA LYS A 160 -4.51 10.65 7.40
C LYS A 160 -3.34 11.61 7.60
N SER A 161 -3.03 11.99 8.84
CA SER A 161 -1.91 12.90 9.12
C SER A 161 -0.53 12.26 8.91
N SER A 162 -0.44 10.93 8.94
CA SER A 162 0.83 10.19 8.85
C SER A 162 1.06 9.49 7.50
N VAL A 163 -0.01 9.15 6.78
CA VAL A 163 0.04 8.27 5.59
C VAL A 163 0.98 8.76 4.49
N LEU A 164 1.04 10.07 4.20
CA LEU A 164 1.93 10.60 3.15
C LEU A 164 3.41 10.39 3.48
N LYS A 165 3.80 10.53 4.75
CA LYS A 165 5.17 10.23 5.22
C LYS A 165 5.44 8.73 5.18
N GLU A 166 4.46 7.94 5.62
CA GLU A 166 4.57 6.47 5.64
C GLU A 166 4.69 5.89 4.24
N ASN A 167 3.97 6.43 3.25
CA ASN A 167 4.01 6.02 1.85
C ASN A 167 5.42 6.06 1.26
N LYS A 168 6.24 7.06 1.62
CA LYS A 168 7.65 7.14 1.18
C LYS A 168 8.45 5.92 1.66
N MET A 169 8.35 5.61 2.96
CA MET A 169 9.04 4.46 3.55
C MET A 169 8.48 3.12 3.06
N VAL A 170 7.16 3.03 2.87
CA VAL A 170 6.50 1.84 2.30
C VAL A 170 7.02 1.57 0.90
N LYS A 171 7.19 2.62 0.09
CA LYS A 171 7.67 2.50 -1.28
C LYS A 171 9.09 1.94 -1.34
N GLU A 172 10.00 2.52 -0.57
CA GLU A 172 11.38 2.04 -0.45
C GLU A 172 11.43 0.57 -0.02
N ARG A 173 10.58 0.20 0.95
CA ARG A 173 10.46 -1.20 1.41
C ARG A 173 9.92 -2.12 0.33
N GLN A 174 8.94 -1.69 -0.46
CA GLN A 174 8.38 -2.47 -1.56
C GLN A 174 9.44 -2.76 -2.62
N ILE A 175 10.27 -1.78 -2.96
CA ILE A 175 11.40 -1.95 -3.89
C ILE A 175 12.43 -2.91 -3.29
N LYS A 176 12.87 -2.65 -2.04
CA LYS A 176 13.86 -3.50 -1.35
C LYS A 176 13.41 -4.97 -1.21
N LYS A 177 12.11 -5.21 -1.04
CA LYS A 177 11.53 -6.56 -0.91
C LYS A 177 11.12 -7.18 -2.25
N GLY A 178 11.43 -6.55 -3.38
CA GLY A 178 11.10 -7.07 -4.72
C GLY A 178 9.60 -7.08 -5.03
N LYS A 179 8.76 -6.37 -4.25
CA LYS A 179 7.34 -6.16 -4.60
C LYS A 179 7.20 -5.17 -5.75
N ILE A 180 8.20 -4.30 -5.90
CA ILE A 180 8.42 -3.46 -7.07
C ILE A 180 9.81 -3.78 -7.60
N VAL A 181 9.94 -4.03 -8.89
CA VAL A 181 11.19 -4.40 -9.53
C VAL A 181 11.47 -3.35 -10.60
N GLU A 182 12.63 -2.69 -10.51
CA GLU A 182 13.03 -1.76 -11.56
C GLU A 182 13.47 -2.57 -12.79
N PRO A 183 12.98 -2.25 -14.01
CA PRO A 183 13.40 -2.96 -15.20
C PRO A 183 14.90 -2.75 -15.44
N SER A 184 15.59 -3.83 -15.76
CA SER A 184 16.98 -3.80 -16.18
C SER A 184 17.13 -3.15 -17.57
N PRO A 185 18.33 -2.67 -17.94
CA PRO A 185 18.60 -2.18 -19.30
C PRO A 185 18.41 -3.25 -20.39
N THR A 186 18.31 -4.52 -20.03
CA THR A 186 18.11 -5.63 -20.96
C THR A 186 16.68 -6.15 -20.98
N ASP A 187 15.81 -5.71 -20.08
CA ASP A 187 14.42 -6.16 -20.06
C ASP A 187 13.68 -5.66 -21.30
N ARG A 188 12.76 -6.50 -21.79
CA ARG A 188 11.96 -6.23 -22.98
C ARG A 188 10.48 -6.23 -22.62
N CYS A 189 9.77 -5.24 -23.15
CA CYS A 189 8.32 -5.20 -23.12
C CYS A 189 7.76 -6.41 -23.88
N PRO A 190 6.91 -7.26 -23.27
CA PRO A 190 6.38 -8.45 -23.93
C PRO A 190 5.43 -8.14 -25.09
N VAL A 191 4.98 -6.88 -25.21
CA VAL A 191 4.05 -6.43 -26.25
C VAL A 191 4.75 -5.85 -27.48
N CYS A 192 5.74 -4.98 -27.27
CA CYS A 192 6.37 -4.23 -28.36
C CYS A 192 7.89 -4.37 -28.45
N ASN A 193 8.50 -5.20 -27.58
CA ASN A 193 9.95 -5.43 -27.53
C ASN A 193 10.80 -4.17 -27.27
N MET A 194 10.20 -3.05 -26.86
CA MET A 194 10.92 -1.87 -26.37
C MET A 194 11.52 -2.11 -24.98
N PHE A 195 12.52 -1.32 -24.61
CA PHE A 195 13.23 -1.40 -23.33
C PHE A 195 12.53 -0.55 -22.26
N PRO A 196 11.82 -1.13 -21.27
CA PRO A 196 11.05 -0.35 -20.30
C PRO A 196 11.89 0.62 -19.46
N ALA A 197 13.16 0.27 -19.20
CA ALA A 197 14.12 1.13 -18.50
C ALA A 197 14.34 2.50 -19.15
N ARG A 198 14.06 2.65 -20.46
CA ARG A 198 14.19 3.92 -21.19
C ARG A 198 12.98 4.86 -21.02
N TYR A 199 11.92 4.42 -20.33
CA TYR A 199 10.66 5.15 -20.19
C TYR A 199 10.28 5.32 -18.72
N PRO A 200 11.02 6.12 -17.93
CA PRO A 200 10.83 6.20 -16.48
C PRO A 200 9.42 6.63 -16.05
N HIS A 201 8.71 7.44 -16.85
CA HIS A 201 7.32 7.87 -16.57
C HIS A 201 6.25 7.05 -17.32
N GLY A 202 6.64 6.20 -18.27
CA GLY A 202 5.71 5.33 -19.02
C GLY A 202 5.74 3.88 -18.54
N LYS A 203 6.83 3.47 -17.87
CA LYS A 203 7.02 2.09 -17.45
C LYS A 203 5.94 1.64 -16.49
N SER A 204 5.52 0.40 -16.65
CA SER A 204 4.62 -0.28 -15.75
C SER A 204 5.05 -1.73 -15.58
N GLN A 205 4.49 -2.42 -14.59
CA GLN A 205 4.81 -3.82 -14.36
C GLN A 205 3.63 -4.62 -13.81
N LEU A 206 3.67 -5.91 -14.12
CA LEU A 206 2.75 -6.93 -13.63
C LEU A 206 3.57 -8.05 -12.99
N GLN A 207 3.37 -8.28 -11.70
CA GLN A 207 4.05 -9.33 -10.95
C GLN A 207 3.08 -10.47 -10.61
N LEU A 208 3.56 -11.71 -10.69
CA LEU A 208 2.84 -12.93 -10.33
C LEU A 208 3.08 -13.31 -8.87
N LYS A 209 2.27 -14.24 -8.33
CA LYS A 209 2.42 -14.74 -6.94
C LYS A 209 3.81 -15.33 -6.65
N ASN A 210 4.47 -15.90 -7.67
CA ASN A 210 5.82 -16.46 -7.56
C ASN A 210 6.96 -15.42 -7.69
N GLY A 211 6.63 -14.13 -7.87
CA GLY A 211 7.61 -13.05 -8.02
C GLY A 211 8.07 -12.76 -9.44
N LYS A 212 7.71 -13.60 -10.44
CA LYS A 212 7.97 -13.28 -11.85
C LYS A 212 7.31 -11.96 -12.22
N THR A 213 8.06 -11.08 -12.86
CA THR A 213 7.62 -9.71 -13.19
C THR A 213 7.75 -9.47 -14.68
N PHE A 214 6.66 -9.02 -15.31
CA PHE A 214 6.65 -8.50 -16.67
C PHE A 214 6.75 -6.98 -16.62
N HIS A 215 7.68 -6.41 -17.38
CA HIS A 215 7.88 -4.97 -17.48
C HIS A 215 7.34 -4.47 -18.82
N PHE A 216 6.59 -3.36 -18.81
CA PHE A 216 6.03 -2.74 -20.01
C PHE A 216 6.60 -1.33 -20.16
N CYS A 217 6.79 -0.86 -21.40
CA CYS A 217 7.29 0.49 -21.67
C CYS A 217 6.23 1.59 -21.52
N SER A 218 4.94 1.22 -21.53
CA SER A 218 3.77 2.10 -21.51
C SER A 218 2.62 1.41 -20.77
N THR A 219 1.62 2.19 -20.31
CA THR A 219 0.37 1.62 -19.82
C THR A 219 -0.50 1.10 -20.98
N GLN A 220 -0.39 1.66 -22.18
CA GLN A 220 -0.97 1.11 -23.41
C GLN A 220 -0.52 -0.35 -23.62
N CYS A 221 0.78 -0.64 -23.51
CA CYS A 221 1.26 -2.03 -23.60
C CYS A 221 0.73 -2.90 -22.45
N LEU A 222 0.67 -2.38 -21.22
CA LEU A 222 0.09 -3.12 -20.08
C LEU A 222 -1.37 -3.50 -20.35
N PHE A 223 -2.21 -2.57 -20.83
CA PHE A 223 -3.62 -2.84 -21.09
C PHE A 223 -3.85 -3.67 -22.36
N ALA A 224 -2.99 -3.54 -23.38
CA ALA A 224 -2.99 -4.46 -24.52
C ALA A 224 -2.69 -5.90 -24.05
N PHE A 225 -1.69 -6.08 -23.18
CA PHE A 225 -1.38 -7.38 -22.60
C PHE A 225 -2.53 -7.93 -21.76
N LEU A 226 -3.11 -7.13 -20.87
CA LEU A 226 -4.24 -7.53 -20.02
C LEU A 226 -5.48 -7.91 -20.84
N GLY A 227 -5.73 -7.23 -21.97
CA GLY A 227 -6.87 -7.51 -22.85
C GLY A 227 -6.73 -8.81 -23.66
N ASN A 228 -5.52 -9.26 -23.96
CA ASN A 228 -5.28 -10.50 -24.72
C ASN A 228 -3.93 -11.15 -24.42
N GLN A 229 -3.79 -11.75 -23.23
CA GLN A 229 -2.54 -12.38 -22.82
C GLN A 229 -2.12 -13.55 -23.72
N SER A 230 -3.09 -14.33 -24.23
CA SER A 230 -2.85 -15.50 -25.09
C SER A 230 -2.16 -15.17 -26.41
N LEU A 231 -2.18 -13.89 -26.82
CA LEU A 231 -1.42 -13.42 -27.96
C LEU A 231 0.08 -13.39 -27.63
N TYR A 232 0.46 -12.96 -26.43
CA TYR A 232 1.85 -12.73 -26.03
C TYR A 232 2.48 -13.92 -25.28
N LEU A 233 1.65 -14.71 -24.60
CA LEU A 233 2.05 -15.86 -23.80
C LEU A 233 1.52 -17.17 -24.38
N GLU A 234 2.18 -18.27 -24.03
CA GLU A 234 1.62 -19.61 -24.25
C GLU A 234 0.43 -19.87 -23.33
N LYS A 235 0.52 -19.46 -22.06
CA LYS A 235 -0.54 -19.60 -21.07
C LYS A 235 -0.85 -18.25 -20.41
N PRO A 236 -2.12 -17.87 -20.28
CA PRO A 236 -2.50 -16.68 -19.52
C PRO A 236 -2.06 -16.81 -18.06
N VAL A 237 -1.68 -15.68 -17.46
CA VAL A 237 -1.23 -15.58 -16.07
C VAL A 237 -2.18 -14.72 -15.24
N GLU A 238 -2.27 -15.03 -13.95
CA GLU A 238 -3.07 -14.25 -12.99
C GLU A 238 -2.22 -13.09 -12.42
N PRO A 239 -2.60 -11.82 -12.65
CA PRO A 239 -1.87 -10.68 -12.11
C PRO A 239 -2.00 -10.57 -10.59
N PHE A 240 -0.88 -10.67 -9.86
CA PHE A 240 -0.87 -10.53 -8.39
C PHE A 240 -0.65 -9.09 -7.94
N LEU A 241 0.34 -8.39 -8.49
CA LEU A 241 0.53 -6.95 -8.28
C LEU A 241 0.64 -6.25 -9.63
N ILE A 242 0.06 -5.06 -9.75
CA ILE A 242 0.23 -4.19 -10.90
C ILE A 242 0.73 -2.85 -10.38
N TRP A 243 1.83 -2.36 -10.93
CA TRP A 243 2.41 -1.07 -10.59
C TRP A 243 2.56 -0.21 -11.84
N VAL A 244 2.21 1.06 -11.71
CA VAL A 244 2.39 2.09 -12.73
C VAL A 244 3.16 3.25 -12.12
N VAL A 245 3.83 4.06 -12.93
CA VAL A 245 4.53 5.24 -12.43
C VAL A 245 3.59 6.43 -12.49
N ASP A 246 3.29 7.03 -11.34
CA ASP A 246 2.53 8.29 -11.28
C ASP A 246 3.19 9.35 -12.15
N ARG A 247 2.44 9.92 -13.09
CA ARG A 247 2.98 10.85 -14.08
C ARG A 247 3.55 12.11 -13.42
N ASN A 248 2.89 12.62 -12.38
CA ASN A 248 3.26 13.87 -11.74
C ASN A 248 4.55 13.73 -10.91
N SER A 249 4.59 12.75 -10.00
CA SER A 249 5.70 12.57 -9.07
C SER A 249 6.84 11.68 -9.60
N GLY A 250 6.59 10.87 -10.62
CA GLY A 250 7.54 9.83 -11.07
C GLY A 250 7.67 8.66 -10.10
N ILE A 251 6.76 8.53 -9.13
CA ILE A 251 6.80 7.48 -8.10
C ILE A 251 5.85 6.34 -8.48
N TRP A 252 6.27 5.09 -8.27
CA TRP A 252 5.39 3.94 -8.46
C TRP A 252 4.13 4.01 -7.58
N THR A 253 2.97 3.73 -8.16
CA THR A 253 1.70 3.58 -7.45
C THR A 253 0.97 2.30 -7.91
N SER A 254 0.03 1.82 -7.10
CA SER A 254 -0.76 0.63 -7.45
C SER A 254 -1.60 0.94 -8.69
N GLY A 255 -1.43 0.16 -9.75
CA GLY A 255 -2.21 0.34 -10.97
C GLY A 255 -3.70 0.10 -10.75
N ARG A 256 -4.07 -0.76 -9.79
CA ARG A 256 -5.48 -1.05 -9.48
C ARG A 256 -6.23 0.13 -8.85
N THR A 257 -5.51 1.08 -8.27
CA THR A 257 -6.08 2.24 -7.56
C THR A 257 -5.55 3.56 -8.11
N ALA A 258 -4.88 3.53 -9.27
CA ALA A 258 -4.49 4.72 -9.99
C ALA A 258 -5.70 5.26 -10.79
N PHE A 259 -5.67 6.55 -11.05
CA PHE A 259 -6.59 7.23 -11.95
C PHE A 259 -5.89 7.40 -13.30
N TYR A 260 -6.58 7.09 -14.38
CA TYR A 260 -6.01 7.11 -15.71
C TYR A 260 -6.66 8.21 -16.54
N VAL A 261 -5.85 9.06 -17.18
CA VAL A 261 -6.37 9.99 -18.20
C VAL A 261 -6.20 9.38 -19.57
N ILE A 262 -7.33 9.16 -20.26
CA ILE A 262 -7.40 8.56 -21.59
C ILE A 262 -7.89 9.59 -22.60
N GLY A 263 -7.28 9.63 -23.78
CA GLY A 263 -7.70 10.51 -24.87
C GLY A 263 -7.16 11.93 -24.78
N SER A 264 -5.97 12.12 -24.20
CA SER A 264 -5.27 13.40 -24.32
C SER A 264 -5.04 13.76 -25.79
N SER A 265 -5.28 15.03 -26.15
CA SER A 265 -5.09 15.55 -27.50
C SER A 265 -3.75 16.27 -27.68
N LYS A 266 -3.05 16.57 -26.58
CA LYS A 266 -1.80 17.35 -26.59
C LYS A 266 -0.57 16.53 -26.22
N ILE A 267 -0.75 15.50 -25.38
CA ILE A 267 0.35 14.73 -24.80
C ILE A 267 0.17 13.27 -25.18
N PHE A 268 1.27 12.64 -25.59
CA PHE A 268 1.32 11.24 -26.01
C PHE A 268 2.33 10.46 -25.16
N GLY A 269 2.06 9.18 -24.94
CA GLY A 269 2.96 8.25 -24.28
C GLY A 269 4.00 7.66 -25.23
N PRO A 270 4.86 6.76 -24.74
CA PRO A 270 5.92 6.12 -25.53
C PRO A 270 5.45 5.42 -26.81
N MET A 271 4.17 5.03 -26.86
CA MET A 271 3.55 4.25 -27.93
C MET A 271 2.41 5.03 -28.62
N GLY A 272 2.29 6.34 -28.38
CA GLY A 272 1.23 7.19 -28.93
C GLY A 272 0.11 7.44 -27.91
N TYR A 273 -1.12 7.02 -28.23
CA TYR A 273 -2.24 7.17 -27.30
C TYR A 273 -1.97 6.39 -26.01
N GLU A 274 -2.31 6.98 -24.86
CA GLU A 274 -1.90 6.46 -23.56
C GLU A 274 -3.01 6.59 -22.51
N ALA A 275 -2.99 5.66 -21.55
CA ALA A 275 -3.71 5.81 -20.30
C ALA A 275 -2.76 6.39 -19.25
N PHE A 276 -2.67 7.72 -19.15
CA PHE A 276 -1.71 8.36 -18.24
C PHE A 276 -2.08 8.11 -16.78
N PRO A 277 -1.25 7.41 -16.00
CA PRO A 277 -1.56 7.08 -14.61
C PRO A 277 -1.26 8.25 -13.67
N PHE A 278 -2.17 8.46 -12.72
CA PHE A 278 -2.07 9.43 -11.64
C PHE A 278 -2.40 8.78 -10.31
N ASN A 279 -1.67 9.19 -9.28
CA ASN A 279 -1.92 8.74 -7.92
C ASN A 279 -3.08 9.50 -7.25
N SER A 280 -3.45 10.68 -7.77
CA SER A 280 -4.52 11.54 -7.27
C SER A 280 -5.59 11.81 -8.33
N MET A 281 -6.85 11.72 -7.93
CA MET A 281 -7.99 12.05 -8.79
C MET A 281 -7.99 13.54 -9.16
N GLY A 282 -7.59 14.40 -8.23
CA GLY A 282 -7.46 15.83 -8.48
C GLY A 282 -6.40 16.14 -9.54
N GLU A 283 -5.24 15.49 -9.47
CA GLU A 283 -4.17 15.66 -10.45
C GLU A 283 -4.56 15.12 -11.82
N ALA A 284 -5.23 13.96 -11.88
CA ALA A 284 -5.78 13.42 -13.12
C ALA A 284 -6.80 14.37 -13.76
N THR A 285 -7.70 14.93 -12.95
CA THR A 285 -8.74 15.87 -13.40
C THR A 285 -8.12 17.14 -13.95
N GLN A 286 -7.12 17.70 -13.26
CA GLN A 286 -6.37 18.86 -13.74
C GLN A 286 -5.67 18.56 -15.07
N PHE A 287 -4.96 17.44 -15.16
CA PHE A 287 -4.28 17.05 -16.39
C PHE A 287 -5.25 16.89 -17.57
N ALA A 288 -6.41 16.28 -17.35
CA ALA A 288 -7.45 16.13 -18.36
C ALA A 288 -8.02 17.49 -18.82
N ALA A 289 -8.23 18.44 -17.89
CA ALA A 289 -8.70 19.78 -18.23
C ALA A 289 -7.67 20.53 -19.10
N GLU A 290 -6.38 20.38 -18.81
CA GLU A 290 -5.30 21.07 -19.53
C GLU A 290 -4.98 20.42 -20.89
N ASN A 291 -5.04 19.09 -20.97
CA ASN A 291 -4.51 18.30 -22.08
C ASN A 291 -5.56 17.52 -22.87
N GLY A 292 -6.83 17.65 -22.51
CA GLY A 292 -7.93 16.85 -23.03
C GLY A 292 -7.97 15.43 -22.45
N GLY A 293 -9.04 14.71 -22.76
CA GLY A 293 -9.27 13.33 -22.32
C GLY A 293 -10.26 13.22 -21.16
N MET A 294 -10.39 12.01 -20.63
CA MET A 294 -11.28 11.68 -19.51
C MET A 294 -10.54 10.90 -18.43
N VAL A 295 -10.89 11.16 -17.18
CA VAL A 295 -10.40 10.41 -16.02
C VAL A 295 -11.21 9.11 -15.91
N ALA A 296 -10.52 7.99 -15.73
CA ALA A 296 -11.08 6.66 -15.57
C ALA A 296 -10.40 5.91 -14.43
N GLY A 297 -11.16 5.08 -13.70
CA GLY A 297 -10.60 4.11 -12.75
C GLY A 297 -10.05 2.88 -13.47
N TYR A 298 -9.19 2.09 -12.81
CA TYR A 298 -8.57 0.89 -13.40
C TYR A 298 -9.55 -0.04 -14.12
N GLY A 299 -10.71 -0.32 -13.52
CA GLY A 299 -11.72 -1.22 -14.08
C GLY A 299 -12.40 -0.72 -15.35
N GLU A 300 -12.24 0.57 -15.68
CA GLU A 300 -12.83 1.19 -16.86
C GLU A 300 -11.82 1.29 -18.02
N VAL A 301 -10.54 1.05 -17.77
CA VAL A 301 -9.47 1.16 -18.76
C VAL A 301 -9.38 -0.12 -19.59
N THR A 302 -9.46 0.03 -20.91
CA THR A 302 -9.30 -1.04 -21.89
C THR A 302 -8.44 -0.52 -23.04
N ILE A 303 -7.78 -1.41 -23.76
CA ILE A 303 -6.90 -0.99 -24.87
C ILE A 303 -7.67 -0.28 -25.99
N GLU A 304 -8.92 -0.67 -26.23
CA GLU A 304 -9.81 -0.06 -27.21
C GLU A 304 -10.21 1.37 -26.85
N LYS A 305 -10.34 1.66 -25.55
CA LYS A 305 -10.54 3.04 -25.07
C LYS A 305 -9.27 3.86 -25.15
N ILE A 306 -8.11 3.25 -24.91
CA ILE A 306 -6.81 3.94 -25.01
C ILE A 306 -6.55 4.33 -26.47
N VAL A 307 -6.68 3.39 -27.39
CA VAL A 307 -6.29 3.57 -28.79
C VAL A 307 -7.53 3.50 -29.69
N PRO A 308 -7.98 4.63 -30.26
CA PRO A 308 -9.08 4.62 -31.22
C PRO A 308 -8.82 3.67 -32.38
N GLY A 309 -9.75 2.73 -32.60
CA GLY A 309 -9.63 1.74 -33.67
C GLY A 309 -8.59 0.64 -33.42
N TRP A 310 -8.23 0.37 -32.16
CA TRP A 310 -7.29 -0.70 -31.81
C TRP A 310 -7.62 -2.02 -32.51
N ARG A 311 -6.59 -2.64 -33.08
CA ARG A 311 -6.62 -4.00 -33.59
C ARG A 311 -5.37 -4.71 -33.11
N TYR A 312 -5.55 -5.85 -32.47
CA TYR A 312 -4.43 -6.71 -32.15
C TYR A 312 -3.75 -7.20 -33.44
N PRO A 313 -2.40 -7.30 -33.45
CA PRO A 313 -1.70 -7.95 -34.54
C PRO A 313 -2.15 -9.42 -34.66
N LEU A 314 -2.15 -9.94 -35.89
CA LEU A 314 -2.58 -11.31 -36.17
C LEU A 314 -1.65 -12.34 -35.51
N GLU A 315 -0.36 -12.08 -35.52
CA GLU A 315 0.67 -12.92 -34.90
C GLU A 315 1.74 -12.05 -34.24
N VAL A 316 2.27 -12.53 -33.12
CA VAL A 316 3.45 -11.98 -32.45
C VAL A 316 4.36 -13.12 -32.01
N ILE A 317 5.65 -12.82 -31.87
CA ILE A 317 6.58 -13.76 -31.25
C ILE A 317 6.19 -13.88 -29.78
N LYS A 318 5.70 -15.06 -29.39
CA LYS A 318 5.39 -15.35 -28.00
C LYS A 318 6.68 -15.39 -27.17
N ILE A 319 6.62 -14.82 -25.98
CA ILE A 319 7.71 -14.98 -25.03
C ILE A 319 7.55 -16.30 -24.27
N ALA A 320 8.61 -17.09 -24.21
CA ALA A 320 8.66 -18.30 -23.39
C ALA A 320 8.57 -17.93 -21.90
N GLU A 321 7.88 -18.77 -21.13
CA GLU A 321 7.72 -18.57 -19.68
C GLU A 321 9.02 -18.71 -18.89
#